data_AF-A0A3B0UD83-F1
#
_entry.id   AF-A0A3B0UD83-F1
#
_cell.length_a   1.000
_cell.length_b   1.000
_cell.length_c   1.000
_cell.angle_alpha   90.00
_cell.angle_beta   90.00
_cell.angle_gamma   90.00
#
_symmetry.space_group_name_H-M   'P 1'
#
loop_
_entity.id
_entity.type
_entity.pdbx_description
1 polymer ?
#
loop_
_entity_poly.entity_id
_entity_poly.type
_entity_poly.pdbx_seq_one_letter_code
_entity_poly.pdbx_strand_id
1 'polypeptide(L)'
;MKVKKFHKDFKLQGKSFSSIEELINFSKKTLDIEVAIFLQQWFNDSLFVEVKTSGSTGKPKVVKLQKTHMENSAKDTGEYFKLPKATSALLCMSPNYIAGKMMLVRALTLGWHLDIVKPTSKPLKNTNKQYDFSAMVPMQLHNSLNELYQIKKLIVGGGVVPDELLDKIQN
;
A
#
# COMPACT_ATOMS: atom_id res chain seq x y z
N MET A 1 -20.55 6.87 -18.58
CA MET A 1 -19.46 6.93 -17.56
C MET A 1 -19.37 5.56 -16.89
N LYS A 2 -18.23 4.85 -16.98
CA LYS A 2 -18.03 3.64 -16.17
C LYS A 2 -17.97 4.11 -14.70
N VAL A 3 -18.92 3.66 -13.88
CA VAL A 3 -18.86 3.87 -12.43
C VAL A 3 -17.48 3.39 -11.95
N LYS A 4 -16.67 4.27 -11.37
CA LYS A 4 -15.34 3.93 -10.83
C LYS A 4 -15.51 3.04 -9.60
N LYS A 5 -15.66 1.74 -9.80
CA LYS A 5 -15.88 0.76 -8.72
C LYS A 5 -14.54 0.21 -8.23
N PHE A 6 -14.49 -0.16 -6.96
CA PHE A 6 -13.43 -1.02 -6.41
C PHE A 6 -13.91 -2.48 -6.39
N HIS A 7 -12.97 -3.40 -6.23
CA HIS A 7 -13.26 -4.83 -6.23
C HIS A 7 -14.22 -5.23 -5.09
N LYS A 8 -15.22 -6.07 -5.37
CA LYS A 8 -16.28 -6.44 -4.41
C LYS A 8 -15.78 -7.08 -3.10
N ASP A 9 -14.66 -7.80 -3.18
CA ASP A 9 -14.03 -8.48 -2.03
C ASP A 9 -13.07 -7.57 -1.25
N PHE A 10 -12.88 -6.31 -1.65
CA PHE A 10 -12.03 -5.36 -0.92
C PHE A 10 -12.53 -5.14 0.50
N LYS A 11 -11.58 -5.10 1.45
CA LYS A 11 -11.82 -4.69 2.84
C LYS A 11 -10.75 -3.71 3.29
N LEU A 12 -11.14 -2.75 4.12
CA LEU A 12 -10.24 -1.82 4.81
C LEU A 12 -10.49 -1.94 6.32
N GLN A 13 -9.43 -2.20 7.09
CA GLN A 13 -9.55 -2.45 8.55
C GLN A 13 -10.60 -3.54 8.86
N GLY A 14 -10.66 -4.59 8.03
CA GLY A 14 -11.64 -5.68 8.16
C GLY A 14 -13.08 -5.34 7.73
N LYS A 15 -13.40 -4.10 7.35
CA LYS A 15 -14.74 -3.66 6.94
C LYS A 15 -14.91 -3.68 5.42
N SER A 16 -16.07 -4.14 4.95
CA SER A 16 -16.54 -4.00 3.56
C SER A 16 -17.38 -2.74 3.39
N PHE A 17 -17.47 -2.20 2.16
CA PHE A 17 -18.17 -0.96 1.87
C PHE A 17 -19.15 -1.14 0.71
N SER A 18 -20.34 -0.54 0.86
CA SER A 18 -21.40 -0.56 -0.14
C SER A 18 -21.23 0.53 -1.21
N SER A 19 -20.52 1.61 -0.87
CA SER A 19 -20.28 2.75 -1.73
C SER A 19 -18.89 3.38 -1.52
N ILE A 20 -18.45 4.15 -2.52
CA ILE A 20 -17.22 4.94 -2.45
C ILE A 20 -17.31 5.98 -1.33
N GLU A 21 -18.49 6.60 -1.16
CA GLU A 21 -18.73 7.59 -0.12
C GLU A 21 -18.58 6.98 1.28
N GLU A 22 -19.11 5.77 1.50
CA GLU A 22 -18.97 5.06 2.77
C GLU A 22 -17.49 4.78 3.09
N LEU A 23 -16.73 4.31 2.10
CA LEU A 23 -15.29 4.07 2.21
C LEU A 23 -14.51 5.34 2.55
N ILE A 24 -14.78 6.44 1.85
CA ILE A 24 -14.11 7.72 2.08
C ILE A 24 -14.47 8.26 3.47
N ASN A 25 -15.74 8.23 3.87
CA ASN A 25 -16.21 8.72 5.16
C ASN A 25 -15.64 7.89 6.32
N PHE A 26 -15.55 6.57 6.17
CA PHE A 26 -14.85 5.72 7.14
C PHE A 26 -13.38 6.10 7.26
N SER A 27 -12.70 6.27 6.12
CA SER A 27 -11.27 6.62 6.10
C SER A 27 -11.00 7.97 6.77
N LYS A 28 -11.84 8.99 6.53
CA LYS A 28 -11.75 10.31 7.18
C LYS A 28 -11.86 10.23 8.71
N LYS A 29 -12.68 9.30 9.22
CA LYS A 29 -12.98 9.18 10.65
C LYS A 29 -11.96 8.34 11.41
N THR A 30 -11.33 7.37 10.75
CA THR A 30 -10.60 6.28 11.42
C THR A 30 -9.13 6.20 11.06
N LEU A 31 -8.71 6.83 9.97
CA LEU A 31 -7.36 6.74 9.42
C LEU A 31 -6.73 8.12 9.29
N ASP A 32 -5.45 8.14 8.90
CA ASP A 32 -4.76 9.36 8.50
C ASP A 32 -5.53 10.06 7.36
N ILE A 33 -5.69 11.37 7.47
CA ILE A 33 -6.42 12.21 6.52
C ILE A 33 -5.90 12.02 5.08
N GLU A 34 -4.62 11.73 4.92
CA GLU A 34 -3.98 11.51 3.61
C GLU A 34 -4.54 10.29 2.87
N VAL A 35 -5.01 9.27 3.60
CA VAL A 35 -5.71 8.12 2.98
C VAL A 35 -7.02 8.61 2.36
N ALA A 36 -7.81 9.39 3.10
CA ALA A 36 -9.08 9.90 2.61
C ALA A 36 -8.92 10.91 1.47
N ILE A 37 -7.87 11.73 1.50
CA ILE A 37 -7.51 12.64 0.40
C ILE A 37 -7.16 11.83 -0.85
N PHE A 38 -6.32 10.80 -0.72
CA PHE A 38 -5.97 9.95 -1.85
C PHE A 38 -7.19 9.23 -2.41
N LEU A 39 -8.08 8.68 -1.58
CA LEU A 39 -9.29 7.99 -2.06
C LEU A 39 -10.22 8.95 -2.82
N GLN A 40 -10.40 10.19 -2.35
CA GLN A 40 -11.14 11.21 -3.10
C GLN A 40 -10.49 11.50 -4.46
N GLN A 41 -9.16 11.66 -4.48
CA GLN A 41 -8.42 11.86 -5.73
C GLN A 41 -8.51 10.65 -6.66
N TRP A 42 -8.50 9.44 -6.12
CA TRP A 42 -8.56 8.19 -6.87
C TRP A 42 -9.93 8.01 -7.54
N PHE A 43 -11.02 8.30 -6.84
CA PHE A 43 -12.38 8.12 -7.34
C PHE A 43 -12.98 9.33 -8.06
N ASN A 44 -12.34 10.51 -8.03
CA ASN A 44 -12.78 11.66 -8.84
C ASN A 44 -12.64 11.40 -10.35
N ASP A 45 -13.19 12.28 -11.19
CA ASP A 45 -13.22 12.12 -12.65
C ASP A 45 -11.86 12.25 -13.35
N SER A 46 -10.86 12.85 -12.70
CA SER A 46 -9.51 12.97 -13.27
C SER A 46 -8.96 11.60 -13.71
N LEU A 47 -8.30 11.57 -14.86
CA LEU A 47 -7.55 10.40 -15.35
C LEU A 47 -6.21 10.23 -14.64
N PHE A 48 -5.77 11.26 -13.91
CA PHE A 48 -4.46 11.32 -13.28
C PHE A 48 -4.55 11.47 -11.76
N VAL A 49 -3.54 10.96 -11.08
CA VAL A 49 -3.24 11.29 -9.68
C VAL A 49 -1.85 11.91 -9.59
N GLU A 50 -1.72 12.87 -8.68
CA GLU A 50 -0.43 13.47 -8.34
C GLU A 50 0.22 12.65 -7.23
N VAL A 51 1.45 12.23 -7.47
CA VAL A 51 2.22 11.44 -6.50
C VAL A 51 3.55 12.11 -6.23
N LYS A 52 3.95 12.07 -4.96
CA LYS A 52 5.29 12.49 -4.55
C LYS A 52 6.20 11.27 -4.62
N THR A 53 7.33 11.41 -5.30
CA THR A 53 8.43 10.44 -5.22
C THR A 53 9.41 10.92 -4.17
N SER A 54 9.98 10.03 -3.36
CA SER A 54 10.97 10.40 -2.33
C SER A 54 12.22 11.06 -2.93
N GLY A 55 12.56 10.75 -4.19
CA GLY A 55 13.70 11.32 -4.91
C GLY A 55 15.03 10.89 -4.29
N SER A 56 15.93 10.28 -5.06
CA SER A 56 17.28 9.92 -4.60
C SER A 56 18.10 11.14 -4.15
N THR A 57 17.72 12.35 -4.57
CA THR A 57 18.39 13.62 -4.28
C THR A 57 17.75 14.42 -3.13
N GLY A 58 16.77 13.85 -2.41
CA GLY A 58 16.16 14.45 -1.21
C GLY A 58 15.13 15.55 -1.47
N LYS A 59 14.95 16.04 -2.70
CA LYS A 59 13.85 16.95 -3.08
C LYS A 59 12.69 16.15 -3.69
N PRO A 60 11.52 16.07 -3.03
CA PRO A 60 10.36 15.38 -3.58
C PRO A 60 9.94 16.00 -4.91
N LYS A 61 9.82 15.17 -5.95
CA LYS A 61 9.23 15.57 -7.23
C LYS A 61 7.77 15.13 -7.25
N VAL A 62 6.89 16.03 -7.69
CA VAL A 62 5.49 15.71 -7.97
C VAL A 62 5.40 15.25 -9.41
N VAL A 63 4.89 14.03 -9.62
CA VAL A 63 4.65 13.49 -10.95
C VAL A 63 3.18 13.14 -11.11
N LYS A 64 2.64 13.34 -12.32
CA LYS A 64 1.28 12.94 -12.68
C LYS A 64 1.32 11.54 -13.24
N LEU A 65 0.56 10.62 -12.64
CA LEU A 65 0.42 9.24 -13.10
C LEU A 65 -0.99 8.98 -13.58
N GLN A 66 -1.13 8.27 -14.69
CA GLN A 66 -2.42 7.79 -15.16
C GLN A 66 -2.94 6.70 -14.22
N LYS A 67 -4.23 6.79 -13.84
CA LYS A 67 -4.88 5.78 -12.98
C LYS A 67 -4.83 4.39 -13.59
N THR A 68 -5.01 4.29 -14.91
CA THR A 68 -4.90 3.04 -15.69
C THR A 68 -3.53 2.37 -15.56
N HIS A 69 -2.44 3.14 -15.54
CA HIS A 69 -1.09 2.59 -15.34
C HIS A 69 -0.91 2.03 -13.93
N MET A 70 -1.48 2.70 -12.91
CA MET A 70 -1.44 2.21 -11.53
C MET A 70 -2.29 0.95 -11.34
N GLU A 71 -3.46 0.87 -11.99
CA GLU A 71 -4.29 -0.35 -12.02
C GLU A 71 -3.58 -1.52 -12.71
N ASN A 72 -2.91 -1.27 -13.84
CA ASN A 72 -2.13 -2.30 -14.53
C ASN A 72 -0.95 -2.76 -13.66
N SER A 73 -0.20 -1.84 -13.07
CA SER A 73 0.89 -2.17 -12.14
C SER A 73 0.40 -2.98 -10.92
N ALA A 74 -0.83 -2.72 -10.44
CA ALA A 74 -1.46 -3.53 -9.42
C ALA A 74 -1.71 -4.96 -9.91
N LYS A 75 -2.28 -5.14 -11.11
CA LYS A 75 -2.51 -6.46 -11.72
C LYS A 75 -1.20 -7.23 -11.91
N ASP A 76 -0.17 -6.58 -12.46
CA ASP A 76 1.16 -7.17 -12.65
C ASP A 76 1.75 -7.64 -11.31
N THR A 77 1.60 -6.84 -10.25
CA THR A 77 2.03 -7.24 -8.89
C THR A 77 1.27 -8.51 -8.44
N GLY A 78 -0.05 -8.53 -8.61
CA GLY A 78 -0.90 -9.66 -8.22
C GLY A 78 -0.54 -10.95 -8.96
N GLU A 79 -0.29 -10.86 -10.27
CA GLU A 79 0.11 -11.98 -11.12
C GLU A 79 1.52 -12.48 -10.77
N TYR A 80 2.51 -11.59 -10.77
CA TYR A 80 3.91 -11.93 -10.49
C TYR A 80 4.08 -12.63 -9.14
N PHE A 81 3.49 -12.05 -8.09
CA PHE A 81 3.57 -12.62 -6.75
C PHE A 81 2.52 -13.69 -6.50
N LYS A 82 1.65 -14.05 -7.44
CA LYS A 82 0.56 -15.03 -7.24
C LYS A 82 -0.27 -14.71 -5.99
N LEU A 83 -0.78 -13.47 -5.90
CA LEU A 83 -1.56 -12.95 -4.78
C LEU A 83 -3.03 -12.83 -5.19
N PRO A 84 -3.89 -13.79 -4.81
CA PRO A 84 -5.29 -13.79 -5.22
C PRO A 84 -6.09 -12.69 -4.51
N LYS A 85 -7.36 -12.53 -4.90
CA LYS A 85 -8.34 -11.79 -4.11
C LYS A 85 -8.39 -12.27 -2.66
N ALA A 86 -8.85 -11.42 -1.75
CA ALA A 86 -8.87 -11.65 -0.30
C ALA A 86 -7.48 -11.85 0.36
N THR A 87 -6.38 -11.61 -0.37
CA THR A 87 -5.02 -11.47 0.19
C THR A 87 -5.06 -10.49 1.37
N SER A 88 -4.49 -10.92 2.50
CA SER A 88 -4.28 -10.04 3.66
C SER A 88 -3.03 -9.18 3.43
N ALA A 89 -3.20 -7.86 3.45
CA ALA A 89 -2.11 -6.93 3.16
C ALA A 89 -1.95 -5.88 4.26
N LEU A 90 -0.69 -5.51 4.54
CA LEU A 90 -0.34 -4.45 5.47
C LEU A 90 0.23 -3.23 4.73
N LEU A 91 -0.38 -2.06 4.94
CA LEU A 91 0.21 -0.78 4.59
C LEU A 91 0.79 -0.13 5.85
N CYS A 92 2.12 -0.11 5.92
CA CYS A 92 2.88 0.53 7.00
C CYS A 92 3.79 1.67 6.52
N MET A 93 3.68 2.07 5.25
CA MET A 93 4.37 3.22 4.66
C MET A 93 3.43 4.41 4.54
N SER A 94 3.99 5.62 4.42
CA SER A 94 3.17 6.83 4.28
C SER A 94 2.40 6.85 2.96
N PRO A 95 1.07 7.11 2.97
CA PRO A 95 0.26 7.27 1.76
C PRO A 95 0.54 8.59 1.01
N ASN A 96 1.40 9.46 1.54
CA ASN A 96 1.85 10.67 0.86
C ASN A 96 2.71 10.39 -0.37
N TYR A 97 3.42 9.25 -0.36
CA TYR A 97 4.34 8.85 -1.41
C TYR A 97 3.74 7.73 -2.27
N ILE A 98 4.29 7.56 -3.47
CA ILE A 98 3.82 6.55 -4.42
C ILE A 98 3.76 5.14 -3.83
N ALA A 99 4.70 4.78 -2.96
CA ALA A 99 4.75 3.44 -2.35
C ALA A 99 3.49 3.14 -1.51
N GLY A 100 3.03 4.09 -0.69
CA GLY A 100 1.81 3.93 0.09
C GLY A 100 0.55 4.00 -0.79
N LYS A 101 0.51 4.91 -1.77
CA LYS A 101 -0.60 5.01 -2.74
C LYS A 101 -0.78 3.72 -3.53
N MET A 102 0.31 3.08 -3.95
CA MET A 102 0.24 1.81 -4.68
C MET A 102 -0.30 0.66 -3.84
N MET A 103 -0.08 0.62 -2.53
CA MET A 103 -0.72 -0.37 -1.65
C MET A 103 -2.24 -0.20 -1.62
N LEU A 104 -2.73 1.04 -1.57
CA LEU A 104 -4.17 1.34 -1.66
C LEU A 104 -4.73 0.91 -3.02
N VAL A 105 -4.06 1.27 -4.13
CA VAL A 105 -4.51 0.88 -5.48
C VAL A 105 -4.52 -0.62 -5.66
N ARG A 106 -3.47 -1.34 -5.21
CA ARG A 106 -3.43 -2.81 -5.25
C ARG A 106 -4.62 -3.42 -4.53
N ALA A 107 -4.90 -2.96 -3.31
CA ALA A 107 -5.99 -3.51 -2.54
C ALA A 107 -7.36 -3.25 -3.18
N LEU A 108 -7.60 -2.02 -3.65
CA LEU A 108 -8.84 -1.64 -4.35
C LEU A 108 -9.03 -2.42 -5.66
N THR A 109 -7.95 -2.66 -6.41
CA THR A 109 -7.97 -3.30 -7.73
C THR A 109 -8.14 -4.82 -7.62
N LEU A 110 -7.40 -5.43 -6.70
CA LEU A 110 -7.30 -6.89 -6.57
C LEU A 110 -8.25 -7.48 -5.52
N GLY A 111 -8.97 -6.65 -4.78
CA GLY A 111 -9.87 -7.10 -3.71
C GLY A 111 -9.12 -7.64 -2.50
N TRP A 112 -8.05 -6.97 -2.10
CA TRP A 112 -7.31 -7.36 -0.90
C TRP A 112 -8.01 -6.86 0.37
N HIS A 113 -7.68 -7.50 1.48
CA HIS A 113 -8.03 -7.05 2.82
C HIS A 113 -6.86 -6.24 3.37
N LEU A 114 -6.98 -4.92 3.34
CA LEU A 114 -5.91 -4.01 3.72
C LEU A 114 -6.07 -3.53 5.17
N ASP A 115 -5.02 -3.71 5.95
CA ASP A 115 -4.83 -3.00 7.22
C ASP A 115 -3.82 -1.88 7.03
N ILE A 116 -4.11 -0.72 7.61
CA ILE A 116 -3.28 0.47 7.58
C ILE A 116 -2.87 0.80 9.01
N VAL A 117 -1.57 0.88 9.23
CA VAL A 117 -1.00 1.32 10.50
C VAL A 117 -0.27 2.62 10.32
N LYS A 118 -0.12 3.39 11.41
CA LYS A 118 0.70 4.60 11.39
C LYS A 118 2.13 4.22 10.94
N PRO A 119 2.75 4.98 10.01
CA PRO A 119 4.12 4.69 9.60
C PRO A 119 5.07 4.81 10.79
N THR A 120 5.82 3.75 11.08
CA THR A 120 6.86 3.71 12.11
C THR A 120 8.09 2.96 11.57
N SER A 121 9.22 3.05 12.28
CA SER A 121 10.40 2.24 11.96
C SER A 121 10.22 0.75 12.30
N LYS A 122 9.26 0.40 13.18
CA LYS A 122 9.02 -0.96 13.68
C LYS A 122 7.55 -1.37 13.44
N PRO A 123 7.11 -1.50 12.17
CA PRO A 123 5.70 -1.72 11.85
C PRO A 123 5.13 -3.04 12.35
N LEU A 124 5.97 -4.03 12.65
CA LEU A 124 5.56 -5.37 13.10
C LEU A 124 5.61 -5.57 14.62
N LYS A 125 6.22 -4.65 15.39
CA LYS A 125 6.54 -4.86 16.81
C LYS A 125 5.33 -5.17 17.70
N ASN A 126 4.15 -4.60 17.38
CA ASN A 126 2.96 -4.68 18.24
C ASN A 126 1.83 -5.49 17.58
N THR A 127 2.13 -6.37 16.64
CA THR A 127 1.15 -7.23 16.00
C THR A 127 1.63 -8.67 15.98
N ASN A 128 0.70 -9.60 16.20
CA ASN A 128 0.91 -11.04 15.98
C ASN A 128 0.21 -11.51 14.70
N LYS A 129 -0.41 -10.59 13.95
CA LYS A 129 -1.13 -10.91 12.73
C LYS A 129 -0.15 -11.19 11.61
N GLN A 130 -0.36 -12.30 10.92
CA GLN A 130 0.35 -12.61 9.68
C GLN A 130 -0.36 -11.98 8.49
N TYR A 131 0.43 -11.52 7.53
CA TYR A 131 -0.04 -10.96 6.27
C TYR A 131 0.58 -11.71 5.09
N ASP A 132 -0.22 -11.88 4.05
CA ASP A 132 0.23 -12.45 2.79
C ASP A 132 1.16 -11.49 2.04
N PHE A 133 0.97 -10.18 2.22
CA PHE A 133 1.75 -9.17 1.51
C PHE A 133 1.97 -7.89 2.32
N SER A 134 3.15 -7.27 2.16
CA SER A 134 3.42 -5.91 2.63
C SER A 134 4.45 -5.23 1.74
N ALA A 135 4.65 -3.93 1.95
CA ALA A 135 5.77 -3.20 1.38
C ALA A 135 6.41 -2.29 2.43
N MET A 136 7.74 -2.22 2.43
CA MET A 136 8.55 -1.51 3.42
C MET A 136 9.69 -0.73 2.78
N VAL A 137 10.23 0.24 3.52
CA VAL A 137 11.55 0.84 3.22
C VAL A 137 12.68 0.06 3.91
N PRO A 138 13.96 0.16 3.47
CA PRO A 138 15.07 -0.59 4.06
C PRO A 138 15.18 -0.46 5.59
N MET A 139 14.95 0.75 6.12
CA MET A 139 14.95 0.98 7.57
C MET A 139 13.85 0.17 8.31
N GLN A 140 12.67 0.01 7.71
CA GLN A 140 11.59 -0.78 8.30
C GLN A 140 11.90 -2.27 8.26
N LEU A 141 12.48 -2.75 7.16
CA LEU A 141 12.98 -4.13 7.05
C LEU A 141 14.02 -4.42 8.13
N HIS A 142 15.06 -3.59 8.21
CA HIS A 142 16.15 -3.76 9.18
C HIS A 142 15.64 -3.88 10.62
N ASN A 143 14.67 -3.05 10.98
CA ASN A 143 14.10 -2.99 12.32
C ASN A 143 13.03 -4.05 12.59
N SER A 144 12.65 -4.85 11.60
CA SER A 144 11.60 -5.89 11.70
C SER A 144 12.12 -7.28 11.35
N LEU A 145 13.44 -7.50 11.34
CA LEU A 145 14.06 -8.77 10.95
C LEU A 145 13.55 -9.94 11.79
N ASN A 146 13.37 -9.73 13.11
CA ASN A 146 12.91 -10.78 14.02
C ASN A 146 11.42 -11.11 13.82
N GLU A 147 10.65 -10.17 13.30
CA GLU A 147 9.21 -10.30 13.04
C GLU A 147 8.90 -10.60 11.57
N LEU A 148 9.91 -10.75 10.71
CA LEU A 148 9.73 -10.86 9.26
C LEU A 148 8.89 -12.08 8.86
N TYR A 149 8.90 -13.14 9.68
CA TYR A 149 8.06 -14.33 9.54
C TYR A 149 6.55 -14.02 9.49
N GLN A 150 6.12 -12.83 9.95
CA GLN A 150 4.74 -12.38 9.89
C GLN A 150 4.32 -11.98 8.47
N ILE A 151 5.25 -11.75 7.54
CA ILE A 151 4.97 -11.29 6.17
C ILE A 151 5.42 -12.36 5.18
N LYS A 152 4.48 -12.98 4.46
CA LYS A 152 4.82 -14.05 3.49
C LYS A 152 5.56 -13.52 2.26
N LYS A 153 5.16 -12.35 1.75
CA LYS A 153 5.79 -11.69 0.59
C LYS A 153 5.98 -10.20 0.89
N LEU A 154 7.22 -9.74 0.80
CA LEU A 154 7.58 -8.35 1.10
C LEU A 154 8.24 -7.69 -0.11
N ILE A 155 7.74 -6.52 -0.53
CA ILE A 155 8.49 -5.63 -1.42
C ILE A 155 9.25 -4.62 -0.58
N VAL A 156 10.54 -4.46 -0.85
CA VAL A 156 11.38 -3.44 -0.22
C VAL A 156 11.73 -2.39 -1.26
N GLY A 157 11.43 -1.12 -0.98
CA GLY A 157 11.67 -0.03 -1.94
C GLY A 157 11.95 1.31 -1.26
N GLY A 158 12.07 2.37 -2.06
CA GLY A 158 12.28 3.74 -1.53
C GLY A 158 13.72 4.07 -1.12
N GLY A 159 14.64 3.12 -1.22
CA GLY A 159 16.08 3.32 -1.00
C GLY A 159 16.87 2.06 -1.37
N VAL A 160 18.20 2.19 -1.43
CA VAL A 160 19.10 1.05 -1.60
C VAL A 160 19.04 0.18 -0.34
N VAL A 161 18.93 -1.13 -0.50
CA VAL A 161 19.08 -2.09 0.59
C VAL A 161 20.58 -2.31 0.80
N PRO A 162 21.15 -2.01 1.98
CA PRO A 162 22.57 -2.24 2.24
C PRO A 162 22.92 -3.74 2.15
N ASP A 163 24.13 -4.06 1.71
CA ASP A 163 24.58 -5.46 1.55
C ASP A 163 24.48 -6.25 2.86
N GLU A 164 24.86 -5.63 4.00
CA GLU A 164 24.71 -6.24 5.34
C GLU A 164 23.25 -6.62 5.68
N LEU A 165 22.26 -5.95 5.09
CA LEU A 165 20.86 -6.27 5.27
C LEU A 165 20.40 -7.36 4.29
N LEU A 166 20.97 -7.40 3.08
CA LEU A 166 20.72 -8.48 2.12
C LEU A 166 21.22 -9.83 2.69
N ASP A 167 22.40 -9.85 3.29
CA ASP A 167 22.97 -11.06 3.90
C ASP A 167 22.07 -11.66 5.00
N LYS A 168 21.32 -10.80 5.70
CA LYS A 168 20.41 -11.22 6.77
C LYS A 168 19.09 -11.82 6.28
N ILE A 169 18.74 -11.65 5.00
CA ILE A 169 17.44 -12.06 4.43
C ILE A 169 17.55 -13.12 3.34
N GLN A 170 18.75 -13.57 3.00
CA GLN A 170 19.01 -14.58 1.96
C GLN A 170 19.04 -16.03 2.48
N ASN A 171 18.69 -16.26 3.75
CA ASN A 171 18.68 -17.59 4.37
C ASN A 171 17.43 -18.41 4.00
#